data_AF-A0A429BG05-F1
#
_entry.id   AF-A0A429BG05-F1
#
_cell.length_a   1.000
_cell.length_b   1.000
_cell.length_c   1.000
_cell.angle_alpha   90.00
_cell.angle_beta   90.00
_cell.angle_gamma   90.00
#
_symmetry.space_group_name_H-M   'P 1'
#
loop_
_entity.id
_entity.type
_entity.pdbx_description
1 polymer ?
#
loop_
_entity_poly.entity_id
_entity_poly.type
_entity_poly.pdbx_seq_one_letter_code
_entity_poly.pdbx_strand_id
1 'polypeptide(L)'
;MRWEGDDGRHEGWGATVFPDGWVSTGPADGGVRVHLIGSDGRIGFDRGDVVDGRTAIGWRGHCACGWQGPLWERVAKARHDFAARRIYALTEGLLFGDAPDDVAVAIRAEWETHLDPPTLVTVRQAAEAVRRARGHLDAAVHAAREDGRSWTQIGEAAGIRRQSAQDRWGP
;
A
#
# COMPACT_ATOMS: atom_id res chain seq x y z
N MET A 1 17.32 0.27 4.39
CA MET A 1 16.74 1.40 3.63
C MET A 1 16.03 2.34 4.59
N ARG A 2 16.49 3.59 4.72
CA ARG A 2 16.00 4.57 5.70
C ARG A 2 15.69 5.89 4.99
N TRP A 3 14.66 6.60 5.45
CA TRP A 3 14.11 7.81 4.85
C TRP A 3 13.80 8.83 5.96
N GLU A 4 13.90 10.11 5.65
CA GLU A 4 13.59 11.20 6.56
C GLU A 4 12.52 12.09 5.94
N GLY A 5 11.51 12.46 6.72
CA GLY A 5 10.50 13.43 6.36
C GLY A 5 10.95 14.83 6.72
N ASP A 6 10.48 15.82 5.96
CA ASP A 6 10.89 17.23 6.10
C ASP A 6 10.48 17.88 7.44
N ASP A 7 9.61 17.23 8.21
CA ASP A 7 9.10 17.74 9.47
C ASP A 7 9.98 17.40 10.69
N GLY A 8 11.03 16.61 10.48
CA GLY A 8 11.93 16.15 11.54
C GLY A 8 11.27 15.23 12.60
N ARG A 9 10.04 14.77 12.35
CA ARG A 9 9.29 13.85 13.25
C ARG A 9 9.12 12.48 12.64
N HIS A 10 9.23 12.38 11.32
CA HIS A 10 9.12 11.14 10.60
C HIS A 10 10.46 10.65 10.09
N GLU A 11 10.96 9.59 10.71
CA GLU A 11 12.03 8.77 10.16
C GLU A 11 11.42 7.42 9.77
N GLY A 12 11.49 7.07 8.48
CA GLY A 12 10.94 5.85 7.92
C GLY A 12 12.01 4.82 7.59
N TRP A 13 11.67 3.54 7.61
CA TRP A 13 12.53 2.50 7.05
C TRP A 13 11.73 1.30 6.53
N GLY A 14 12.32 0.61 5.55
CA GLY A 14 11.85 -0.70 5.11
C GLY A 14 12.40 -1.77 6.05
N ALA A 15 11.53 -2.44 6.78
CA ALA A 15 11.89 -3.45 7.76
C ALA A 15 11.62 -4.86 7.22
N THR A 16 12.55 -5.76 7.48
CA THR A 16 12.39 -7.21 7.33
C THR A 16 11.65 -7.74 8.57
N VAL A 17 10.59 -8.54 8.36
CA VAL A 17 9.70 -8.99 9.43
C VAL A 17 9.88 -10.49 9.68
N PHE A 18 9.93 -10.89 10.95
CA PHE A 18 10.16 -12.27 11.40
C PHE A 18 8.90 -12.89 12.05
N PRO A 19 8.77 -14.23 12.08
CA PRO A 19 7.58 -14.93 12.59
C PRO A 19 7.19 -14.56 14.03
N ASP A 20 8.16 -14.22 14.86
CA ASP A 20 8.03 -13.89 16.28
C ASP A 20 7.82 -12.38 16.53
N GLY A 21 7.49 -11.62 15.48
CA GLY A 21 7.11 -10.20 15.56
C GLY A 21 8.29 -9.23 15.61
N TRP A 22 9.51 -9.75 15.51
CA TRP A 22 10.71 -8.91 15.40
C TRP A 22 10.80 -8.28 14.03
N VAL A 23 11.42 -7.10 13.99
CA VAL A 23 11.67 -6.39 12.74
C VAL A 23 13.11 -5.90 12.67
N SER A 24 13.67 -5.87 11.46
CA SER A 24 15.01 -5.33 11.25
C SER A 24 15.02 -3.80 11.34
N THR A 25 16.12 -3.25 11.87
CA THR A 25 16.40 -1.79 11.86
C THR A 25 17.64 -1.43 11.04
N GLY A 26 18.42 -2.44 10.65
CA GLY A 26 19.58 -2.30 9.79
C GLY A 26 20.42 -3.58 9.70
N PRO A 27 21.40 -3.62 8.79
CA PRO A 27 22.34 -4.72 8.67
C PRO A 27 23.26 -4.80 9.90
N ALA A 28 23.76 -6.00 10.17
CA ALA A 28 24.79 -6.27 11.17
C ALA A 28 25.71 -7.39 10.65
N ASP A 29 26.88 -7.56 11.27
CA ASP A 29 27.80 -8.63 10.89
C ASP A 29 27.12 -10.00 11.00
N GLY A 30 26.92 -10.67 9.86
CA GLY A 30 26.28 -11.98 9.78
C GLY A 30 24.74 -11.97 9.68
N GLY A 31 24.08 -10.81 9.55
CA GLY A 31 22.62 -10.78 9.45
C GLY A 31 22.01 -9.38 9.57
N VAL A 32 20.89 -9.28 10.28
CA VAL A 32 20.23 -8.01 10.62
C VAL A 32 20.06 -7.86 12.12
N ARG A 33 20.18 -6.62 12.60
CA ARG A 33 19.79 -6.28 13.96
C ARG A 33 18.26 -6.21 14.03
N VAL A 34 17.70 -6.83 15.07
CA VAL A 34 16.24 -6.90 15.22
C VAL A 34 15.76 -6.29 16.53
N HIS A 35 14.58 -5.68 16.47
CA HIS A 35 13.89 -5.11 17.63
C HIS A 35 12.45 -5.60 17.68
N LEU A 36 11.90 -5.67 18.88
CA LEU A 36 10.45 -5.80 19.04
C LEU A 36 9.82 -4.44 18.82
N ILE A 37 8.70 -4.44 18.11
CA ILE A 37 7.86 -3.27 17.98
C ILE A 37 6.87 -3.24 19.14
N GLY A 38 6.85 -2.14 19.88
CA GLY A 38 5.90 -1.91 20.96
C GLY A 38 4.47 -1.88 20.43
N SER A 39 3.50 -1.99 21.34
CA SER A 39 2.07 -1.87 20.99
C SER A 39 1.70 -0.51 20.39
N ASP A 40 2.52 0.52 20.62
CA ASP A 40 2.40 1.85 20.01
C ASP A 40 3.07 1.97 18.64
N GLY A 41 3.62 0.86 18.13
CA GLY A 41 4.26 0.77 16.83
C GLY A 41 5.68 1.32 16.76
N ARG A 42 6.26 1.75 17.89
CA ARG A 42 7.63 2.25 17.95
C ARG A 42 8.63 1.14 18.24
N ILE A 43 9.91 1.40 17.93
CA ILE A 43 11.01 0.52 18.31
C ILE A 43 11.01 0.39 19.84
N GLY A 44 10.83 -0.84 20.32
CA GLY A 44 10.89 -1.19 21.72
C GLY A 44 12.22 -1.85 22.06
N PHE A 45 12.14 -3.05 22.65
CA PHE A 45 13.29 -3.78 23.16
C PHE A 45 14.25 -4.20 22.05
N ASP A 46 15.53 -3.87 22.22
CA ASP A 46 16.62 -4.39 21.40
C ASP A 46 17.01 -5.77 21.91
N ARG A 47 16.89 -6.79 21.06
CA ARG A 47 17.28 -8.16 21.41
C ARG A 47 18.78 -8.28 21.66
N GLY A 48 19.58 -7.40 21.04
CA GLY A 48 21.04 -7.55 20.92
C GLY A 48 21.46 -8.68 19.97
N ASP A 49 20.52 -9.48 19.47
CA ASP A 49 20.76 -10.61 18.58
C ASP A 49 20.81 -10.16 17.12
N VAL A 50 21.73 -10.77 16.36
CA VAL A 50 21.76 -10.71 14.90
C VAL A 50 21.01 -11.92 14.36
N VAL A 51 19.99 -11.68 13.54
CA VAL A 51 19.16 -12.73 12.94
C VAL A 51 19.47 -12.84 11.45
N ASP A 52 19.43 -14.07 10.93
CA ASP A 52 19.52 -14.31 9.51
C ASP A 52 18.27 -13.80 8.79
N GLY A 53 18.37 -12.67 8.07
CA GLY A 53 17.24 -12.07 7.35
C GLY A 53 16.57 -12.99 6.31
N ARG A 54 17.21 -14.11 5.96
CA ARG A 54 16.65 -15.14 5.08
C ARG A 54 15.47 -15.88 5.70
N THR A 55 15.32 -15.87 7.03
CA THR A 55 14.19 -16.50 7.74
C THR A 55 12.96 -15.59 7.84
N ALA A 56 12.98 -14.44 7.18
CA ALA A 56 11.90 -13.46 7.22
C ALA A 56 10.62 -13.96 6.55
N ILE A 57 9.49 -13.58 7.14
CA ILE A 57 8.14 -13.82 6.58
C ILE A 57 7.70 -12.72 5.62
N GLY A 58 8.46 -11.64 5.48
CA GLY A 58 8.12 -10.54 4.60
C GLY A 58 8.79 -9.23 4.98
N TRP A 59 8.23 -8.13 4.48
CA TRP A 59 8.72 -6.78 4.69
C TRP A 59 7.58 -5.80 4.90
N ARG A 60 7.83 -4.67 5.56
CA ARG A 60 6.89 -3.56 5.64
C ARG A 60 7.59 -2.24 5.93
N GLY A 61 6.89 -1.14 5.74
CA GLY A 61 7.33 0.17 6.20
C GLY A 61 7.14 0.32 7.70
N HIS A 62 8.09 0.96 8.36
CA HIS A 62 7.93 1.48 9.71
C HIS A 62 8.28 2.97 9.75
N CYS A 63 7.74 3.67 10.74
CA CYS A 63 8.14 5.03 11.04
C CYS A 63 8.35 5.23 12.56
N ALA A 64 9.32 6.06 12.92
CA ALA A 64 9.61 6.42 14.32
C ALA A 64 8.40 7.02 15.07
N CYS A 65 7.43 7.56 14.34
CA CYS A 65 6.18 8.06 14.93
C CYS A 65 5.25 6.94 15.44
N GLY A 66 5.51 5.68 15.09
CA GLY A 66 4.70 4.50 15.43
C GLY A 66 3.88 3.92 14.26
N TRP A 67 3.93 4.54 13.08
CA TRP A 67 3.24 4.01 11.91
C TRP A 67 3.89 2.70 11.43
N GLN A 68 3.03 1.76 11.02
CA GLN A 68 3.42 0.50 10.40
C GLN A 68 2.63 0.30 9.11
N GLY A 69 3.34 0.08 8.01
CA GLY A 69 2.74 -0.25 6.72
C GLY A 69 2.20 -1.68 6.67
N PRO A 70 1.44 -2.02 5.62
CA PRO A 70 0.98 -3.38 5.38
C PRO A 70 2.15 -4.35 5.19
N LEU A 71 1.93 -5.63 5.50
CA LEU A 71 2.92 -6.67 5.26
C LEU A 71 2.97 -7.02 3.77
N TRP A 72 4.17 -6.97 3.21
CA TRP A 72 4.55 -7.63 1.97
C TRP A 72 5.03 -9.03 2.30
N GLU A 73 4.13 -10.00 2.20
CA GLU A 73 4.32 -11.39 2.59
C GLU A 73 5.30 -12.09 1.64
N ARG A 74 6.32 -12.74 2.19
CA ARG A 74 7.20 -13.63 1.43
C ARG A 74 6.49 -14.95 1.19
N VAL A 75 6.35 -15.35 -0.08
CA VAL A 75 5.63 -16.57 -0.46
C VAL A 75 6.43 -17.43 -1.44
N ALA A 76 5.99 -18.68 -1.64
CA ALA A 76 6.49 -19.53 -2.71
C ALA A 76 6.11 -18.99 -4.10
N LYS A 77 6.92 -19.32 -5.13
CA LYS A 77 6.79 -18.81 -6.51
C LYS A 77 5.37 -18.90 -7.08
N ALA A 78 4.69 -20.01 -6.84
CA ALA A 78 3.33 -20.25 -7.36
C ALA A 78 2.26 -19.31 -6.78
N ARG A 79 2.54 -18.58 -5.70
CA ARG A 79 1.62 -17.64 -5.04
C ARG A 79 2.01 -16.18 -5.23
N HIS A 80 3.02 -15.91 -6.06
CA HIS A 80 3.47 -14.54 -6.31
C HIS A 80 2.34 -13.71 -6.92
N ASP A 81 2.05 -12.58 -6.28
CA ASP A 81 1.08 -11.58 -6.69
C ASP A 81 1.46 -10.25 -6.04
N PHE A 82 2.05 -9.36 -6.84
CA PHE A 82 2.50 -8.06 -6.36
C PHE A 82 1.35 -7.19 -5.86
N ALA A 83 0.19 -7.21 -6.54
CA ALA A 83 -0.97 -6.40 -6.17
C ALA A 83 -1.57 -6.85 -4.83
N ALA A 84 -1.50 -8.16 -4.54
CA ALA A 84 -1.89 -8.74 -3.25
C ALA A 84 -0.77 -8.69 -2.19
N ARG A 85 0.38 -8.04 -2.48
CA ARG A 85 1.56 -7.97 -1.60
C ARG A 85 2.15 -9.32 -1.23
N ARG A 86 2.07 -10.29 -2.14
CA ARG A 86 2.65 -11.64 -2.00
C ARG A 86 3.85 -11.77 -2.91
N ILE A 87 5.04 -11.75 -2.33
CA ILE A 87 6.28 -11.62 -3.06
C ILE A 87 7.07 -12.92 -2.99
N TYR A 88 7.34 -13.49 -4.16
CA TYR A 88 8.34 -14.52 -4.27
C TYR A 88 9.71 -13.86 -4.36
N ALA A 89 10.57 -14.14 -3.39
CA ALA A 89 11.95 -13.68 -3.41
C ALA A 89 12.88 -14.82 -3.02
N LEU A 90 13.84 -15.10 -3.90
CA LEU A 90 14.85 -16.12 -3.69
C LEU A 90 15.79 -15.71 -2.55
N THR A 91 16.01 -16.64 -1.65
CA THR A 91 16.85 -16.46 -0.48
C THR A 91 18.31 -16.16 -0.82
N GLU A 92 18.80 -16.66 -1.95
CA GLU A 92 20.20 -16.55 -2.39
C GLU A 92 20.58 -15.17 -2.94
N GLY A 93 19.60 -14.37 -3.37
CA GLY A 93 19.83 -13.04 -3.96
C GLY A 93 19.62 -11.88 -2.98
N LEU A 94 19.20 -12.15 -1.75
CA LEU A 94 18.88 -11.12 -0.76
C LEU A 94 20.01 -10.98 0.25
N LEU A 95 20.83 -9.95 0.06
CA LEU A 95 21.76 -9.51 1.08
C LEU A 95 20.96 -9.19 2.35
N PHE A 96 21.25 -9.92 3.43
CA PHE A 96 20.65 -9.71 4.76
C PHE A 96 19.11 -9.76 4.80
N GLY A 97 18.47 -10.38 3.79
CA GLY A 97 17.01 -10.47 3.74
C GLY A 97 16.30 -9.15 3.43
N ASP A 98 16.97 -8.21 2.75
CA ASP A 98 16.35 -6.98 2.26
C ASP A 98 15.15 -7.26 1.34
N ALA A 99 14.27 -6.27 1.21
CA ALA A 99 13.16 -6.35 0.27
C ALA A 99 13.68 -6.26 -1.17
N PRO A 100 13.08 -6.98 -2.13
CA PRO A 100 13.29 -6.71 -3.55
C PRO A 100 13.06 -5.22 -3.88
N ASP A 101 13.77 -4.68 -4.87
CA ASP A 101 13.77 -3.24 -5.17
C ASP A 101 12.37 -2.68 -5.46
N ASP A 102 11.54 -3.42 -6.19
CA ASP A 102 10.15 -3.05 -6.49
C ASP A 102 9.28 -2.97 -5.24
N VAL A 103 9.46 -3.91 -4.31
CA VAL A 103 8.83 -3.91 -2.99
C VAL A 103 9.34 -2.74 -2.14
N ALA A 104 10.65 -2.47 -2.16
CA ALA A 104 11.25 -1.36 -1.44
C ALA A 104 10.68 0.00 -1.91
N VAL A 105 10.52 0.18 -3.22
CA VAL A 105 9.87 1.36 -3.80
C VAL A 105 8.41 1.46 -3.35
N ALA A 106 7.66 0.35 -3.37
CA ALA A 106 6.27 0.35 -2.94
C ALA A 106 6.11 0.67 -1.44
N ILE A 107 6.97 0.10 -0.58
CA ILE A 107 6.99 0.41 0.86
C ILE A 107 7.29 1.89 1.10
N ARG A 108 8.25 2.47 0.35
CA ARG A 108 8.56 3.89 0.46
C ARG A 108 7.35 4.75 0.08
N ALA A 109 6.65 4.42 -1.00
CA ALA A 109 5.45 5.15 -1.41
C ALA A 109 4.32 5.06 -0.37
N GLU A 110 4.18 3.90 0.29
CA GLU A 110 3.25 3.72 1.42
C GLU A 110 3.64 4.62 2.61
N TRP A 111 4.94 4.71 2.92
CA TRP A 111 5.45 5.60 3.96
C TRP A 111 5.24 7.08 3.63
N GLU A 112 5.53 7.52 2.40
CA GLU A 112 5.29 8.89 1.93
C GLU A 112 3.81 9.26 2.02
N THR A 113 2.91 8.33 1.67
CA THR A 113 1.45 8.54 1.80
C THR A 113 1.03 8.70 3.26
N HIS A 114 1.71 8.05 4.19
CA HIS A 114 1.44 8.20 5.63
C HIS A 114 1.82 9.60 6.14
N LEU A 115 2.80 10.27 5.53
CA LEU A 115 3.18 11.64 5.89
C LEU A 115 2.11 12.66 5.51
N ASP A 116 1.18 12.31 4.60
CA ASP A 116 0.10 13.22 4.21
C ASP A 116 -0.76 13.56 5.45
N PRO A 117 -1.06 14.85 5.69
CA PRO A 117 -2.02 15.24 6.71
C PRO A 117 -3.32 14.44 6.60
N PRO A 118 -3.94 14.01 7.72
CA PRO A 118 -5.18 13.22 7.68
C PRO A 118 -6.29 13.86 6.84
N THR A 119 -6.30 15.19 6.75
CA THR A 119 -7.20 15.97 5.90
C THR A 119 -6.96 15.71 4.40
N LEU A 120 -5.72 15.63 3.95
CA LEU A 120 -5.38 15.34 2.55
C LEU A 120 -5.63 13.88 2.19
N VAL A 121 -5.37 12.94 3.11
CA VAL A 121 -5.74 11.53 2.94
C VAL A 121 -7.25 11.40 2.71
N THR A 122 -8.05 12.06 3.55
CA THR A 122 -9.52 12.09 3.41
C THR A 122 -9.95 12.65 2.06
N VAL A 123 -9.32 13.74 1.60
CA VAL A 123 -9.60 14.33 0.27
C VAL A 123 -9.25 13.35 -0.85
N ARG A 124 -8.11 12.65 -0.79
CA ARG A 124 -7.71 11.68 -1.83
C ARG A 124 -8.67 10.49 -1.89
N GLN A 125 -9.06 9.95 -0.74
CA GLN A 125 -10.05 8.87 -0.64
C GLN A 125 -11.41 9.30 -1.21
N ALA A 126 -11.87 10.50 -0.88
CA ALA A 126 -13.11 11.06 -1.44
C ALA A 126 -13.01 11.23 -2.96
N ALA A 127 -11.88 11.75 -3.46
CA ALA A 127 -11.65 11.91 -4.90
C ALA A 127 -11.65 10.57 -5.65
N GLU A 128 -11.03 9.53 -5.07
CA GLU A 128 -11.08 8.17 -5.62
C GLU A 128 -12.49 7.58 -5.63
N ALA A 129 -13.24 7.75 -4.53
CA ALA A 129 -14.62 7.31 -4.46
C ALA A 129 -15.48 7.99 -5.55
N VAL A 130 -15.28 9.30 -5.78
CA VAL A 130 -15.93 10.04 -6.87
C VAL A 130 -15.54 9.48 -8.23
N ARG A 131 -14.25 9.20 -8.48
CA ARG A 131 -13.80 8.61 -9.76
C ARG A 131 -14.44 7.24 -10.00
N ARG A 132 -14.45 6.36 -9.00
CA ARG A 132 -15.08 5.04 -9.10
C ARG A 132 -16.58 5.14 -9.34
N ALA A 133 -17.27 6.00 -8.60
CA ALA A 133 -18.70 6.22 -8.77
C ALA A 133 -19.05 6.78 -10.15
N ARG A 134 -18.23 7.69 -10.69
CA ARG A 134 -18.39 8.20 -12.06
C ARG A 134 -18.22 7.09 -13.09
N GLY A 135 -17.15 6.29 -13.00
CA GLY A 135 -16.93 5.16 -13.90
C GLY A 135 -18.07 4.13 -13.85
N HIS A 136 -18.60 3.84 -12.65
CA HIS A 136 -19.75 2.95 -12.49
C HIS A 136 -21.03 3.53 -13.13
N LEU A 137 -21.29 4.83 -12.95
CA LEU A 137 -22.41 5.51 -13.58
C LEU A 137 -22.31 5.47 -15.11
N ASP A 138 -21.12 5.73 -15.66
CA ASP A 138 -20.90 5.71 -17.11
C ASP A 138 -21.12 4.29 -17.67
N ALA A 139 -20.60 3.25 -17.00
CA ALA A 139 -20.86 1.86 -17.37
C ALA A 139 -22.35 1.47 -17.30
N ALA A 140 -23.06 1.90 -16.25
CA ALA A 140 -24.49 1.64 -16.12
C ALA A 140 -25.32 2.35 -17.21
N VAL A 141 -24.92 3.56 -17.62
CA VAL A 141 -25.56 4.28 -18.73
C VAL A 141 -25.32 3.55 -20.06
N HIS A 142 -24.10 3.07 -20.32
CA HIS A 142 -23.81 2.27 -21.50
C HIS A 142 -24.66 0.99 -21.56
N ALA A 143 -24.74 0.24 -20.46
CA ALA A 143 -25.60 -0.95 -20.38
C ALA A 143 -27.08 -0.61 -20.62
N ALA A 144 -27.59 0.47 -20.03
CA ALA A 144 -28.98 0.90 -20.25
C ALA A 144 -29.24 1.28 -21.73
N ARG A 145 -28.25 1.82 -22.44
CA ARG A 145 -28.34 2.11 -23.87
C ARG A 145 -28.35 0.83 -24.72
N GLU A 146 -27.55 -0.16 -24.37
CA GLU A 146 -27.55 -1.48 -25.01
C GLU A 146 -28.90 -2.19 -24.82
N ASP A 147 -29.53 -2.04 -23.65
CA ASP A 147 -30.89 -2.52 -23.36
C ASP A 147 -32.00 -1.69 -24.04
N GLY A 148 -31.65 -0.69 -24.85
CA GLY A 148 -32.59 0.12 -25.63
C GLY A 148 -33.29 1.24 -24.88
N ARG A 149 -32.86 1.60 -23.66
CA ARG A 149 -33.45 2.71 -22.89
C ARG A 149 -33.17 4.05 -23.56
N SER A 150 -34.19 4.89 -23.66
CA SER A 150 -34.06 6.22 -24.26
C SER A 150 -33.26 7.17 -23.36
N TRP A 151 -32.67 8.22 -23.96
CA TRP A 151 -32.00 9.29 -23.20
C TRP A 151 -32.92 10.00 -22.20
N THR A 152 -34.24 9.98 -22.43
CA THR A 152 -35.23 10.52 -21.48
C THR A 152 -35.28 9.65 -20.22
N GLN A 153 -35.40 8.34 -20.38
CA GLN A 153 -35.44 7.39 -19.25
C GLN A 153 -34.12 7.41 -18.45
N ILE A 154 -32.98 7.46 -19.15
CA ILE A 154 -31.66 7.54 -18.51
C ILE A 154 -31.49 8.86 -17.76
N GLY A 155 -31.90 9.99 -18.37
CA GLY A 155 -31.87 11.29 -17.71
C GLY A 155 -32.72 11.31 -16.44
N GLU A 156 -33.95 10.81 -16.51
CA GLU A 156 -34.86 10.69 -15.36
C GLU A 156 -34.23 9.85 -14.24
N ALA A 157 -33.67 8.68 -14.56
CA ALA A 157 -32.99 7.83 -13.58
C ALA A 157 -31.74 8.48 -12.96
N ALA A 158 -31.00 9.29 -13.73
CA ALA A 158 -29.82 10.01 -13.27
C ALA A 158 -30.13 11.37 -12.62
N GLY A 159 -31.40 11.77 -12.55
CA GLY A 159 -31.82 13.06 -11.99
C GLY A 159 -31.43 14.28 -12.84
N ILE A 160 -31.23 14.10 -14.15
CA ILE A 160 -30.87 15.18 -15.08
C ILE A 160 -31.81 15.22 -16.30
N ARG A 161 -31.79 16.32 -17.04
CA ARG A 161 -32.64 16.45 -18.23
C ARG A 161 -32.12 15.57 -19.37
N ARG A 162 -33.03 15.12 -20.25
CA ARG A 162 -32.72 14.34 -21.46
C ARG A 162 -31.52 14.90 -22.24
N GLN A 163 -31.53 16.21 -22.52
CA GLN A 163 -30.46 16.85 -23.29
C GLN A 163 -29.12 16.74 -22.58
N SER A 164 -29.07 16.98 -21.26
CA SER A 164 -27.84 16.84 -20.47
C SER A 164 -27.32 15.40 -20.42
N ALA A 165 -28.21 14.41 -20.42
CA ALA A 165 -27.81 13.00 -20.52
C ALA A 165 -27.22 12.68 -21.91
N GLN A 166 -27.85 13.17 -22.98
CA GLN A 166 -27.34 12.99 -24.34
C GLN A 166 -26.01 13.72 -24.55
N ASP A 167 -25.85 14.94 -24.04
CA ASP A 167 -24.59 15.70 -24.18
C ASP A 167 -23.45 15.03 -23.41
N ARG A 168 -23.76 14.35 -22.29
CA ARG A 168 -22.75 13.74 -21.43
C ARG A 168 -22.32 12.33 -21.88
N TRP A 169 -23.26 11.51 -22.33
CA TRP A 169 -23.03 10.09 -22.61
C TRP A 169 -23.40 9.68 -24.04
N GLY A 170 -23.93 10.61 -24.83
CA GLY A 170 -24.19 10.37 -26.25
C GLY A 170 -22.89 10.23 -27.06
N PRO A 171 -23.01 9.68 -28.28
CA PRO A 171 -21.91 9.63 -29.24
C PRO A 171 -21.49 11.02 -29.73
#